data_AF-A0A7X1NKT1-F1
#
_entry.id   AF-A0A7X1NKT1-F1
#
_cell.length_a   1.000
_cell.length_b   1.000
_cell.length_c   1.000
_cell.angle_alpha   90.00
_cell.angle_beta   90.00
_cell.angle_gamma   90.00
#
_symmetry.space_group_name_H-M   'P 1'
#
loop_
_entity.id
_entity.type
_entity.pdbx_description
1 polymer ?
#
loop_
_entity_poly.entity_id
_entity_poly.type
_entity_poly.pdbx_seq_one_letter_code
_entity_poly.pdbx_strand_id
1 'polypeptide(L)' 'MAVTERITMTMRELDRFKVIQDVTEGRLKPWRAAERLGLTTRQVRRLVARYRESGAPGLISR' A
#
# COMPACT_ATOMS: atom_id res chain seq x y z
N MET A 1 -7.78 -9.30 26.03
CA MET A 1 -6.39 -8.84 25.76
C MET A 1 -6.34 -8.43 24.30
N ALA A 2 -5.93 -7.21 23.97
CA ALA A 2 -5.73 -6.82 22.58
C ALA A 2 -4.47 -7.51 22.07
N VAL A 3 -4.60 -8.42 21.10
CA VAL A 3 -3.44 -9.01 20.41
C VAL A 3 -2.79 -7.88 19.61
N THR A 4 -1.60 -7.46 20.03
CA THR A 4 -0.80 -6.50 19.27
C THR A 4 0.04 -7.26 18.25
N GLU A 5 -0.44 -7.35 17.02
CA GLU A 5 0.33 -7.89 15.90
C GLU A 5 1.31 -6.81 15.39
N ARG A 6 2.59 -7.14 15.30
CA ARG A 6 3.65 -6.23 14.85
C ARG A 6 4.18 -6.65 13.50
N ILE A 7 4.31 -5.67 12.61
CA ILE A 7 4.79 -5.88 11.25
C ILE A 7 6.04 -5.02 11.05
N THR A 8 7.09 -5.60 10.47
CA THR A 8 8.32 -4.87 10.14
C THR A 8 8.28 -4.47 8.66
N MET A 9 8.57 -3.19 8.38
CA MET A 9 8.60 -2.64 7.03
C MET A 9 9.84 -1.78 6.87
N THR A 10 10.42 -1.79 5.67
CA THR A 10 11.41 -0.78 5.28
C THR A 10 10.74 0.60 5.14
N MET A 11 11.52 1.68 5.20
CA MET A 11 10.99 3.03 4.96
C MET A 11 10.28 3.17 3.61
N ARG A 12 10.80 2.50 2.58
CA ARG A 12 10.18 2.47 1.24
C ARG A 12 8.83 1.77 1.24
N GLU A 13 8.70 0.70 2.02
CA GLU A 13 7.43 -0.03 2.17
C GLU A 13 6.42 0.76 2.99
N LEU A 14 6.89 1.51 4.00
CA LEU A 14 6.04 2.43 4.75
C LEU A 14 5.51 3.57 3.87
N ASP A 15 6.34 4.15 3.00
CA ASP A 15 5.90 5.16 2.03
C ASP A 15 4.88 4.59 1.04
N ARG A 16 5.12 3.37 0.55
CA ARG A 16 4.16 2.64 -0.28
C ARG A 16 2.84 2.43 0.46
N PHE A 17 2.89 2.02 1.72
CA PHE A 17 1.72 1.82 2.55
C PHE A 17 0.85 3.07 2.60
N LYS A 18 1.44 4.23 2.95
CA LYS A 18 0.70 5.51 3.02
C LYS A 18 0.04 5.87 1.69
N VAL A 19 0.78 5.73 0.58
CA VAL A 19 0.27 6.04 -0.75
C VAL A 19 -0.89 5.11 -1.14
N ILE A 20 -0.78 3.81 -0.87
CA ILE A 20 -1.83 2.84 -1.21
C ILE A 20 -3.07 3.01 -0.31
N GLN A 21 -2.86 3.37 0.97
CA GLN A 21 -3.93 3.73 1.88
C GLN A 21 -4.71 4.94 1.35
N ASP A 22 -4.03 6.02 0.94
CA ASP A 22 -4.68 7.20 0.37
C ASP A 22 -5.46 6.91 -0.91
N VAL A 23 -4.98 6.00 -1.75
CA VAL A 23 -5.74 5.55 -2.94
C VAL A 23 -6.99 4.77 -2.54
N THR A 24 -6.86 3.90 -1.53
CA THR A 24 -7.96 3.06 -1.05
C THR A 24 -9.07 3.90 -0.42
N GLU A 25 -8.69 4.96 0.29
CA GLU A 25 -9.59 5.92 0.95
C GLU A 25 -10.08 7.03 -0.01
N GLY A 26 -9.71 6.95 -1.29
CA GLY A 26 -10.18 7.88 -2.34
C GLY A 26 -9.53 9.28 -2.30
N ARG A 27 -8.58 9.51 -1.38
CA ARG A 27 -7.82 10.76 -1.27
C ARG A 27 -6.80 10.96 -2.40
N LEU A 28 -6.32 9.88 -3.00
CA LEU A 28 -5.33 9.92 -4.07
C LEU A 28 -5.81 9.13 -5.30
N LYS A 29 -5.71 9.73 -6.50
CA LYS A 29 -6.03 9.02 -7.73
C LYS A 29 -4.94 7.99 -8.06
N PRO A 30 -5.28 6.80 -8.58
CA PRO A 30 -4.31 5.74 -8.87
C PRO A 30 -3.16 6.13 -9.81
N TRP A 31 -3.40 7.02 -10.77
CA TRP A 31 -2.36 7.48 -11.69
C TRP A 31 -1.30 8.33 -10.97
N ARG A 32 -1.72 9.20 -10.05
CA ARG A 32 -0.82 10.04 -9.25
C ARG A 32 -0.03 9.23 -8.22
N ALA A 33 -0.64 8.18 -7.67
CA ALA A 33 0.07 7.20 -6.86
C ALA A 33 1.15 6.45 -7.66
N ALA A 34 0.88 6.17 -8.93
CA ALA A 34 1.81 5.48 -9.82
C ALA A 34 3.07 6.33 -10.05
N GLU A 35 2.91 7.62 -10.33
CA GLU A 35 4.01 8.60 -10.42
C GLU A 35 4.84 8.65 -9.14
N ARG A 36 4.19 8.80 -7.97
CA ARG A 36 4.88 8.92 -6.68
C ARG A 36 5.68 7.66 -6.31
N LEU A 37 5.21 6.49 -6.72
CA LEU A 37 5.86 5.20 -6.41
C LEU A 37 6.83 4.73 -7.50
N GLY A 38 6.91 5.44 -8.64
CA GLY A 38 7.66 4.97 -9.81
C GLY A 38 7.11 3.65 -10.36
N LEU A 39 5.78 3.49 -10.35
CA LEU A 39 5.07 2.29 -10.78
C LEU A 39 4.10 2.61 -11.93
N THR A 40 3.58 1.57 -12.55
CA THR A 40 2.43 1.68 -13.46
C THR A 40 1.12 1.69 -12.67
N THR A 41 0.08 2.36 -13.21
CA THR A 41 -1.27 2.35 -12.61
C THR A 41 -1.81 0.93 -12.40
N ARG A 42 -1.43 -0.03 -13.25
CA ARG A 42 -1.78 -1.45 -13.09
C ARG A 42 -1.10 -2.08 -11.86
N GLN A 43 0.16 -1.75 -11.59
CA GLN A 43 0.84 -2.20 -10.36
C GLN A 43 0.19 -1.57 -9.12
N VAL A 44 -0.19 -0.29 -9.18
CA VAL A 44 -0.92 0.37 -8.09
C VAL A 44 -2.25 -0.33 -7.82
N ARG A 45 -3.06 -0.61 -8.85
CA ARG A 45 -4.33 -1.34 -8.68
C ARG A 45 -4.13 -2.73 -8.08
N ARG A 46 -3.07 -3.45 -8.48
CA ARG A 46 -2.72 -4.74 -7.87
C ARG A 46 -2.33 -4.61 -6.39
N LEU A 47 -1.58 -3.56 -6.03
CA LEU A 47 -1.24 -3.26 -4.64
C LEU A 47 -2.48 -2.93 -3.80
N VAL A 48 -3.41 -2.14 -4.35
CA VAL A 48 -4.70 -1.83 -3.70
C VAL A 48 -5.52 -3.11 -3.48
N ALA A 49 -5.59 -4.02 -4.46
CA ALA A 49 -6.28 -5.30 -4.29
C ALA A 49 -5.68 -6.11 -3.13
N ARG A 50 -4.35 -6.28 -3.11
CA ARG A 50 -3.66 -6.98 -1.99
C ARG A 50 -3.86 -6.30 -0.64
N TYR A 51 -3.86 -4.97 -0.61
CA TYR A 51 -4.11 -4.21 0.61
C TYR A 51 -5.52 -4.43 1.14
N ARG A 52 -6.53 -4.55 0.26
CA ARG A 52 -7.90 -4.87 0.66
C ARG A 52 -8.07 -6.30 1.17
N GLU A 53 -7.32 -7.24 0.60
CA GLU A 53 -7.37 -8.66 0.98
C GLU A 53 -6.63 -8.95 2.28
N SER A 54 -5.46 -8.32 2.49
CA SER A 54 -4.53 -8.71 3.56
C SER A 54 -4.05 -7.56 4.43
N GLY A 55 -4.53 -6.33 4.23
CA GLY A 55 -4.06 -5.15 4.97
C GLY A 55 -2.60 -4.80 4.68
N ALA A 56 -1.91 -4.20 5.68
CA ALA A 56 -0.50 -3.84 5.59
C ALA A 56 0.44 -5.00 5.17
N PRO A 57 0.25 -6.25 5.63
CA PRO A 57 1.01 -7.41 5.15
C PRO A 57 1.04 -7.58 3.63
N GLY A 58 -0.05 -7.22 2.92
CA GLY A 58 -0.15 -7.33 1.45
C GLY A 58 0.77 -6.39 0.66
N LEU A 59 1.46 -5.46 1.35
CA LEU A 59 2.32 -4.44 0.77
C LEU A 59 3.81 -4.64 1.03
N ILE A 60 4.17 -5.60 1.88
CA ILE A 60 5.55 -6.04 2.08
C ILE A 60 6.02 -6.76 0.82
N SER A 61 7.21 -6.41 0.33
CA SER A 61 7.85 -7.22 -0.70
C SER A 61 8.29 -8.52 -0.08
N ARG A 62 7.88 -9.64 -0.67
CA ARG A 62 8.63 -10.88 -0.51
C ARG A 62 9.98 -10.76 -1.21
#